data_AF-A0A5E4NKY4-F1
#
_entry.id   AF-A0A5E4NKY4-F1
#
_cell.length_a   1.000
_cell.length_b   1.000
_cell.length_c   1.000
_cell.angle_alpha   90.00
_cell.angle_beta   90.00
_cell.angle_gamma   90.00
#
_symmetry.space_group_name_H-M   'P 1'
#
loop_
_entity.id
_entity.type
_entity.pdbx_description
1 polymer ?
#
loop_
_entity_poly.entity_id
_entity_poly.type
_entity_poly.pdbx_seq_one_letter_code
_entity_poly.pdbx_strand_id
1 'polypeptide(L)'
;MKPFLCLQVLACFLLLVKCSSINSFDWIGGVDSSISSSEESDEDIEIQPPEDFIGFQYVASALKYPYQVAFVLKGKDSVLCQGALISTEWIITTGSCLKKYGGVSGDWLSAVVGTVSVRNPEAVIRHLSFAVFHPQFDFDTGANDVALVKIKPIVESKNVKPIKLSNYVHPMETKCKYSSSSENAVYGFSLKLLDPGTCDKISLPKQMLNYNCAGVGDVQFMTNTFKTMGSPLVCDERLYSIKTSDGIFTAVNNIDSWVNSVLEKSIETNLG
;
A
#
# COMPACT_ATOMS: atom_id res chain seq x y z
N MET A 1 30.91 61.94 -19.65
CA MET A 1 29.66 62.58 -19.17
C MET A 1 28.59 61.50 -18.95
N LYS A 2 27.52 61.80 -18.19
CA LYS A 2 26.21 61.09 -18.20
C LYS A 2 25.28 61.73 -19.26
N PRO A 3 24.06 61.22 -19.57
CA PRO A 3 23.37 59.98 -19.11
C PRO A 3 23.40 58.88 -20.23
N PHE A 4 22.54 57.86 -20.41
CA PHE A 4 21.26 57.32 -19.86
C PHE A 4 21.33 55.74 -20.00
N LEU A 5 20.34 54.83 -19.81
CA LEU A 5 18.89 54.89 -19.49
C LEU A 5 18.44 53.77 -18.51
N CYS A 6 18.14 52.56 -19.02
CA CYS A 6 17.58 51.34 -18.39
C CYS A 6 18.01 50.12 -19.27
N LEU A 7 17.85 48.83 -18.93
CA LEU A 7 16.86 48.16 -18.05
C LEU A 7 17.40 46.84 -17.43
N GLN A 8 16.92 46.50 -16.23
CA GLN A 8 16.89 45.21 -15.47
C GLN A 8 17.71 43.97 -15.93
N VAL A 9 18.58 43.43 -15.05
CA VAL A 9 18.59 42.00 -14.60
C VAL A 9 19.29 41.82 -13.22
N LEU A 10 18.89 40.77 -12.46
CA LEU A 10 19.66 39.96 -11.48
C LEU A 10 20.14 40.48 -10.08
N ALA A 11 19.69 39.72 -9.05
CA ALA A 11 20.37 39.20 -7.84
C ALA A 11 21.11 40.09 -6.80
N CYS A 12 20.63 40.02 -5.54
CA CYS A 12 21.38 40.05 -4.26
C CYS A 12 20.39 39.73 -3.10
N PHE A 13 20.79 39.37 -1.86
CA PHE A 13 22.12 39.25 -1.23
C PHE A 13 22.16 38.03 -0.27
N LEU A 14 23.34 37.41 -0.12
CA LEU A 14 23.67 36.53 1.02
C LEU A 14 24.20 37.37 2.19
N LEU A 15 24.01 36.91 3.44
CA LEU A 15 25.07 37.00 4.47
C LEU A 15 24.80 36.05 5.65
N LEU A 16 25.89 35.58 6.27
CA LEU A 16 25.92 34.64 7.39
C LEU A 16 26.16 35.39 8.71
N VAL A 17 25.60 34.89 9.82
CA VAL A 17 26.01 35.28 11.18
C VAL A 17 26.46 34.03 11.94
N LYS A 18 27.57 34.13 12.67
CA LYS A 18 28.19 33.02 13.41
C LYS A 18 27.60 32.88 14.82
N CYS A 19 27.56 31.66 15.33
CA CYS A 19 27.42 31.40 16.77
C CYS A 19 28.79 31.48 17.46
N SER A 20 28.88 32.18 18.60
CA SER A 20 30.05 32.23 19.49
C SER A 20 29.66 32.57 20.93
N SER A 21 30.07 31.71 21.86
CA SER A 21 30.27 31.89 23.32
C SER A 21 29.24 32.63 24.20
N ILE A 22 28.89 31.97 25.30
CA ILE A 22 28.19 32.52 26.47
C ILE A 22 29.12 33.45 27.27
N ASN A 23 28.60 34.56 27.81
CA ASN A 23 28.85 35.03 29.19
C ASN A 23 27.97 36.25 29.56
N SER A 24 27.80 36.45 30.87
CA SER A 24 27.17 37.60 31.56
C SER A 24 25.63 37.69 31.62
N PHE A 25 25.13 37.49 32.85
CA PHE A 25 24.13 38.25 33.62
C PHE A 25 23.43 39.46 32.95
N ASP A 26 22.15 39.77 33.21
CA ASP A 26 21.26 39.39 34.32
C ASP A 26 19.85 38.94 33.86
N TRP A 27 19.15 38.18 34.71
CA TRP A 27 17.70 37.91 34.60
C TRP A 27 17.02 38.20 35.94
N ILE A 28 15.97 39.03 35.94
CA ILE A 28 15.19 39.35 37.16
C ILE A 28 13.73 38.91 36.97
N GLY A 29 13.35 37.85 37.70
CA GLY A 29 11.97 37.60 38.12
C GLY A 29 11.13 36.63 37.29
N GLY A 30 10.41 35.75 38.01
CA GLY A 30 9.06 35.34 37.62
C GLY A 30 8.90 34.04 36.82
N VAL A 31 9.02 32.90 37.49
CA VAL A 31 8.39 31.64 37.07
C VAL A 31 7.29 31.31 38.08
N ASP A 32 6.05 31.08 37.64
CA ASP A 32 5.40 29.77 37.80
C ASP A 32 4.09 29.58 36.99
N SER A 33 3.78 28.31 36.74
CA SER A 33 2.46 27.67 36.60
C SER A 33 1.43 28.26 35.62
N SER A 34 1.33 27.64 34.44
CA SER A 34 0.16 26.80 34.13
C SER A 34 0.45 25.86 32.94
N ILE A 35 0.67 24.58 33.23
CA ILE A 35 0.68 23.52 32.22
C ILE A 35 -0.73 22.94 32.13
N SER A 36 -1.38 23.10 30.98
CA SER A 36 -2.56 22.35 30.60
C SER A 36 -2.23 21.48 29.39
N SER A 37 -2.13 20.17 29.60
CA SER A 37 -1.93 19.20 28.52
C SER A 37 -3.20 19.09 27.66
N SER A 38 -3.09 19.37 26.36
CA SER A 38 -4.11 19.05 25.36
C SER A 38 -3.53 18.05 24.36
N GLU A 39 -4.25 16.95 24.20
CA GLU A 39 -3.95 15.72 23.45
C GLU A 39 -3.35 15.97 22.05
N GLU A 40 -2.28 15.23 21.70
CA GLU A 40 -1.84 15.09 20.31
C GLU A 40 -2.84 14.20 19.55
N SER A 41 -3.51 14.78 18.55
CA SER A 41 -4.29 14.03 17.55
C SER A 41 -3.40 13.64 16.37
N ASP A 42 -3.37 12.36 16.02
CA ASP A 42 -2.71 11.83 14.80
C ASP A 42 -3.42 12.33 13.52
N GLU A 43 -3.26 13.60 13.16
CA GLU A 43 -3.72 14.14 11.86
C GLU A 43 -2.67 13.88 10.77
N ASP A 44 -3.05 13.15 9.72
CA ASP A 44 -2.17 12.88 8.57
C ASP A 44 -1.83 14.21 7.86
N ILE A 45 -0.54 14.52 7.69
CA ILE A 45 -0.07 15.77 7.07
C ILE A 45 -0.39 15.76 5.57
N GLU A 46 -1.46 16.46 5.16
CA GLU A 46 -1.87 16.61 3.77
C GLU A 46 -0.97 17.62 3.03
N ILE A 47 0.11 17.12 2.41
CA ILE A 47 0.99 17.92 1.57
C ILE A 47 0.29 18.23 0.23
N GLN A 48 -0.25 19.45 0.11
CA GLN A 48 -0.87 19.96 -1.12
C GLN A 48 0.15 20.05 -2.27
N PRO A 49 -0.02 19.31 -3.38
CA PRO A 49 0.87 19.34 -4.54
C PRO A 49 0.48 20.45 -5.55
N PRO A 50 1.37 20.82 -6.50
CA PRO A 50 1.06 21.81 -7.55
C PRO A 50 -0.05 21.35 -8.51
N GLU A 51 -0.74 22.31 -9.13
CA GLU A 51 -2.09 22.17 -9.72
C GLU A 51 -2.24 21.20 -10.92
N ASP A 52 -1.16 20.67 -11.49
CA ASP A 52 -1.18 19.61 -12.52
C ASP A 52 -1.16 18.18 -11.94
N PHE A 53 -1.13 18.02 -10.62
CA PHE A 53 -1.06 16.70 -9.97
C PHE A 53 -2.45 16.05 -9.84
N ILE A 54 -2.69 14.99 -10.62
CA ILE A 54 -3.94 14.20 -10.59
C ILE A 54 -4.18 13.67 -9.16
N GLY A 55 -5.28 14.13 -8.55
CA GLY A 55 -5.37 14.22 -7.08
C GLY A 55 -5.49 12.92 -6.27
N PHE A 56 -5.41 13.12 -4.96
CA PHE A 56 -5.69 12.14 -3.89
C PHE A 56 -4.66 11.03 -3.63
N GLN A 57 -3.39 11.17 -4.08
CA GLN A 57 -2.27 10.39 -3.50
C GLN A 57 -1.76 11.05 -2.22
N TYR A 58 -1.56 10.27 -1.15
CA TYR A 58 -0.89 10.71 0.07
C TYR A 58 0.08 9.66 0.61
N VAL A 59 1.07 10.07 1.40
CA VAL A 59 1.89 9.15 2.20
C VAL A 59 1.10 8.76 3.44
N ALA A 60 0.93 7.46 3.68
CA ALA A 60 0.15 6.94 4.80
C ALA A 60 1.04 6.49 5.95
N SER A 61 0.60 6.72 7.19
CA SER A 61 1.21 6.15 8.39
C SER A 61 1.04 4.62 8.45
N ALA A 62 1.90 3.93 9.20
CA ALA A 62 1.81 2.46 9.39
C ALA A 62 0.52 2.01 10.10
N LEU A 63 -0.23 2.95 10.69
CA LEU A 63 -1.51 2.73 11.35
C LEU A 63 -2.70 2.76 10.38
N LYS A 64 -2.57 3.44 9.24
CA LYS A 64 -3.66 3.63 8.26
C LYS A 64 -4.08 2.33 7.58
N TYR A 65 -3.12 1.45 7.31
CA TYR A 65 -3.28 0.23 6.52
C TYR A 65 -2.60 -0.98 7.20
N PRO A 66 -3.09 -1.42 8.38
CA PRO A 66 -2.41 -2.43 9.21
C PRO A 66 -2.42 -3.84 8.60
N TYR A 67 -3.16 -4.05 7.51
CA TYR A 67 -3.18 -5.27 6.71
C TYR A 67 -2.18 -5.25 5.54
N GLN A 68 -1.53 -4.12 5.26
CA GLN A 68 -0.65 -3.96 4.09
C GLN A 68 0.57 -4.90 4.17
N VAL A 69 0.84 -5.60 3.07
CA VAL A 69 2.01 -6.45 2.89
C VAL A 69 2.85 -5.95 1.73
N ALA A 70 4.18 -5.95 1.88
CA ALA A 70 5.13 -5.91 0.78
C ALA A 70 5.90 -7.23 0.70
N PHE A 71 6.08 -7.78 -0.50
CA PHE A 71 6.95 -8.94 -0.74
C PHE A 71 8.30 -8.47 -1.27
N VAL A 72 9.39 -8.93 -0.63
CA VAL A 72 10.78 -8.57 -0.97
C VAL A 72 11.65 -9.81 -1.13
N LEU A 73 12.71 -9.72 -1.93
CA LEU A 73 13.74 -10.77 -1.94
C LEU A 73 14.49 -10.77 -0.60
N LYS A 74 14.78 -11.96 -0.06
CA LYS A 74 15.54 -12.12 1.19
C LYS A 74 16.91 -11.45 1.06
N GLY A 75 17.17 -10.47 1.93
CA GLY A 75 18.40 -9.65 1.88
C GLY A 75 18.42 -8.60 0.76
N LYS A 76 17.26 -8.11 0.31
CA LYS A 76 17.13 -6.97 -0.62
C LYS A 76 15.97 -6.05 -0.23
N ASP A 77 16.23 -4.75 -0.31
CA ASP A 77 15.24 -3.72 0.01
C ASP A 77 14.56 -3.20 -1.27
N SER A 78 13.97 -4.10 -2.03
CA SER A 78 13.15 -3.80 -3.21
C SER A 78 11.85 -4.59 -3.13
N VAL A 79 10.74 -3.88 -3.22
CA VAL A 79 9.40 -4.48 -3.36
C VAL A 79 9.33 -5.19 -4.72
N LEU A 80 8.80 -6.41 -4.72
CA LEU A 80 8.51 -7.21 -5.91
C LEU A 80 7.02 -7.21 -6.25
N CYS A 81 6.20 -7.39 -5.22
CA CYS A 81 4.74 -7.38 -5.23
C CYS A 81 4.22 -6.99 -3.84
N GLN A 82 2.92 -7.04 -3.65
CA GLN A 82 2.23 -6.72 -2.41
C GLN A 82 1.13 -7.75 -2.08
N GLY A 83 0.41 -7.54 -0.99
CA GLY A 83 -0.71 -8.35 -0.57
C GLY A 83 -1.47 -7.72 0.59
N ALA A 84 -2.47 -8.43 1.09
CA ALA A 84 -3.15 -8.09 2.34
C ALA A 84 -3.13 -9.27 3.33
N LEU A 85 -2.90 -8.97 4.60
CA LEU A 85 -3.03 -9.93 5.69
C LEU A 85 -4.52 -10.26 5.91
N ILE A 86 -4.92 -11.54 5.80
CA ILE A 86 -6.32 -11.99 5.99
C ILE A 86 -6.51 -12.87 7.23
N SER A 87 -5.43 -13.39 7.79
CA SER A 87 -5.34 -13.84 9.19
C SER A 87 -3.92 -13.60 9.71
N THR A 88 -3.66 -13.84 10.99
CA THR A 88 -2.32 -13.72 11.61
C THR A 88 -1.21 -14.56 10.95
N GLU A 89 -1.55 -15.47 10.05
CA GLU A 89 -0.63 -16.40 9.38
C GLU A 89 -0.92 -16.62 7.88
N TRP A 90 -1.89 -15.90 7.31
CA TRP A 90 -2.28 -16.00 5.90
C TRP A 90 -2.36 -14.63 5.22
N ILE A 91 -1.75 -14.53 4.04
CA ILE A 91 -1.75 -13.34 3.17
C ILE A 91 -2.44 -13.69 1.85
N ILE A 92 -3.24 -12.76 1.30
CA ILE A 92 -3.80 -12.84 -0.06
C ILE A 92 -3.00 -11.94 -1.01
N THR A 93 -2.74 -12.43 -2.23
CA THR A 93 -2.00 -11.73 -3.30
C THR A 93 -2.38 -12.32 -4.67
N THR A 94 -1.83 -11.81 -5.77
CA THR A 94 -2.06 -12.39 -7.11
C THR A 94 -1.18 -13.62 -7.36
N GLY A 95 -1.69 -14.60 -8.12
CA GLY A 95 -0.90 -15.78 -8.49
C GLY A 95 0.18 -15.45 -9.53
N SER A 96 -0.10 -14.51 -10.42
CA SER A 96 0.80 -14.04 -11.48
C SER A 96 2.06 -13.36 -10.92
N CYS A 97 1.92 -12.59 -9.84
CA CYS A 97 3.04 -12.09 -9.05
C CYS A 97 3.98 -13.24 -8.66
N LEU A 98 3.46 -14.22 -7.91
CA LEU A 98 4.27 -15.29 -7.34
C LEU A 98 4.91 -16.11 -8.47
N LYS A 99 4.12 -16.53 -9.46
CA LYS A 99 4.60 -17.31 -10.61
C LYS A 99 5.71 -16.60 -11.38
N LYS A 100 5.64 -15.28 -11.56
CA LYS A 100 6.69 -14.49 -12.23
C LYS A 100 8.06 -14.56 -11.55
N TYR A 101 8.10 -14.68 -10.22
CA TYR A 101 9.34 -14.73 -9.45
C TYR A 101 9.82 -16.16 -9.12
N GLY A 102 9.11 -17.19 -9.59
CA GLY A 102 9.44 -18.60 -9.34
C GLY A 102 8.57 -19.28 -8.28
N GLY A 103 7.39 -18.73 -7.98
CA GLY A 103 6.44 -19.23 -7.00
C GLY A 103 6.83 -18.83 -5.58
N VAL A 104 6.85 -19.81 -4.66
CA VAL A 104 7.40 -19.66 -3.30
C VAL A 104 8.30 -20.84 -2.91
N SER A 105 8.70 -21.66 -3.90
CA SER A 105 9.63 -22.76 -3.69
C SER A 105 11.04 -22.22 -3.44
N GLY A 106 11.43 -22.21 -2.17
CA GLY A 106 12.73 -21.75 -1.69
C GLY A 106 12.63 -20.46 -0.86
N ASP A 107 13.50 -20.33 0.14
CA ASP A 107 13.54 -19.25 1.13
C ASP A 107 13.92 -17.85 0.57
N TRP A 108 13.76 -17.60 -0.73
CA TRP A 108 14.21 -16.36 -1.38
C TRP A 108 13.21 -15.21 -1.30
N LEU A 109 11.94 -15.47 -0.95
CA LEU A 109 10.90 -14.45 -0.76
C LEU A 109 10.65 -14.22 0.74
N SER A 110 10.27 -13.00 1.11
CA SER A 110 9.80 -12.68 2.47
C SER A 110 8.71 -11.61 2.44
N ALA A 111 7.73 -11.76 3.33
CA ALA A 111 6.67 -10.79 3.55
C ALA A 111 7.13 -9.78 4.60
N VAL A 112 6.79 -8.51 4.39
CA VAL A 112 7.10 -7.39 5.29
C VAL A 112 5.80 -6.69 5.63
N VAL A 113 5.50 -6.54 6.93
CA VAL A 113 4.29 -5.89 7.44
C VAL A 113 4.62 -4.91 8.58
N GLY A 114 3.64 -4.09 8.99
CA GLY A 114 3.75 -3.21 10.15
C GLY A 114 4.64 -1.97 9.96
N THR A 115 5.08 -1.68 8.74
CA THR A 115 6.02 -0.58 8.45
C THR A 115 5.59 0.18 7.20
N VAL A 116 5.93 1.47 7.14
CA VAL A 116 5.83 2.26 5.89
C VAL A 116 7.00 2.02 4.94
N SER A 117 8.13 1.51 5.45
CA SER A 117 9.38 1.33 4.73
C SER A 117 9.92 -0.08 4.90
N VAL A 118 10.24 -0.79 3.82
CA VAL A 118 10.85 -2.12 3.89
C VAL A 118 12.32 -2.07 4.34
N ARG A 119 12.90 -0.87 4.41
CA ARG A 119 14.25 -0.58 4.93
C ARG A 119 14.28 -0.28 6.43
N ASN A 120 13.11 -0.25 7.09
CA ASN A 120 13.05 -0.07 8.53
C ASN A 120 13.67 -1.31 9.23
N PRO A 121 14.73 -1.17 10.06
CA PRO A 121 15.32 -2.31 10.77
C PRO A 121 14.35 -2.98 11.75
N GLU A 122 13.28 -2.29 12.17
CA GLU A 122 12.22 -2.81 13.05
C GLU A 122 11.05 -3.45 12.26
N ALA A 123 11.15 -3.56 10.93
CA ALA A 123 10.10 -4.12 10.09
C ALA A 123 9.77 -5.58 10.45
N VAL A 124 8.48 -5.92 10.46
CA VAL A 124 8.03 -7.28 10.78
C VAL A 124 8.20 -8.17 9.55
N ILE A 125 9.40 -8.73 9.39
CA ILE A 125 9.73 -9.68 8.32
C ILE A 125 9.22 -11.08 8.69
N ARG A 126 8.63 -11.78 7.71
CA ARG A 126 8.25 -13.20 7.82
C ARG A 126 8.65 -13.97 6.57
N HIS A 127 9.23 -15.15 6.80
CA HIS A 127 9.43 -16.14 5.75
C HIS A 127 8.11 -16.85 5.44
N LEU A 128 7.92 -17.14 4.16
CA LEU A 128 6.79 -17.87 3.61
C LEU A 128 7.02 -19.37 3.84
N SER A 129 5.95 -20.13 4.05
CA SER A 129 6.01 -21.58 4.23
C SER A 129 5.57 -22.32 2.96
N PHE A 130 4.45 -21.89 2.36
CA PHE A 130 3.96 -22.36 1.07
C PHE A 130 2.89 -21.39 0.53
N ALA A 131 2.42 -21.63 -0.70
CA ALA A 131 1.33 -20.88 -1.31
C ALA A 131 0.32 -21.83 -1.95
N VAL A 132 -0.94 -21.41 -1.97
CA VAL A 132 -2.07 -22.10 -2.57
C VAL A 132 -2.67 -21.15 -3.61
N PHE A 133 -2.44 -21.47 -4.89
CA PHE A 133 -3.07 -20.76 -6.00
C PHE A 133 -4.56 -21.16 -6.10
N HIS A 134 -5.40 -20.27 -6.64
CA HIS A 134 -6.79 -20.63 -6.92
C HIS A 134 -6.85 -21.84 -7.89
N PRO A 135 -7.73 -22.84 -7.71
CA PRO A 135 -7.79 -24.03 -8.57
C PRO A 135 -8.12 -23.73 -10.04
N GLN A 136 -8.70 -22.55 -10.31
CA GLN A 136 -9.00 -22.04 -11.65
C GLN A 136 -8.11 -20.83 -12.01
N PHE A 137 -6.97 -20.64 -11.34
CA PHE A 137 -6.00 -19.62 -11.73
C PHE A 137 -5.34 -20.01 -13.05
N ASP A 138 -5.49 -19.17 -14.06
CA ASP A 138 -4.81 -19.28 -15.33
C ASP A 138 -3.97 -18.03 -15.60
N PHE A 139 -2.68 -18.24 -15.89
CA PHE A 139 -1.68 -17.18 -16.01
C PHE A 139 -1.71 -16.48 -17.38
N ASP A 140 -2.14 -17.18 -18.43
CA ASP A 140 -2.08 -16.70 -19.80
C ASP A 140 -3.35 -15.91 -20.18
N THR A 141 -4.46 -16.19 -19.50
CA THR A 141 -5.73 -15.44 -19.55
C THR A 141 -5.92 -14.44 -18.41
N GLY A 142 -5.18 -14.60 -17.30
CA GLY A 142 -5.38 -13.82 -16.06
C GLY A 142 -6.65 -14.19 -15.28
N ALA A 143 -7.36 -15.26 -15.66
CA ALA A 143 -8.57 -15.68 -14.97
C ALA A 143 -8.28 -16.13 -13.53
N ASN A 144 -9.06 -15.62 -12.57
CA ASN A 144 -8.93 -15.93 -11.14
C ASN A 144 -7.50 -15.74 -10.60
N ASP A 145 -6.85 -14.63 -10.94
CA ASP A 145 -5.47 -14.32 -10.54
C ASP A 145 -5.33 -13.99 -9.04
N VAL A 146 -5.46 -15.02 -8.21
CA VAL A 146 -5.38 -14.94 -6.74
C VAL A 146 -4.69 -16.17 -6.15
N ALA A 147 -3.91 -15.93 -5.11
CA ALA A 147 -3.20 -16.93 -4.34
C ALA A 147 -3.19 -16.57 -2.85
N LEU A 148 -3.22 -17.60 -2.00
CA LEU A 148 -3.01 -17.48 -0.56
C LEU A 148 -1.59 -17.92 -0.22
N VAL A 149 -0.94 -17.18 0.68
CA VAL A 149 0.44 -17.42 1.12
C VAL A 149 0.43 -17.67 2.63
N LYS A 150 0.88 -18.86 3.03
CA LYS A 150 1.09 -19.20 4.43
C LYS A 150 2.43 -18.62 4.88
N ILE A 151 2.44 -17.95 6.03
CA ILE A 151 3.65 -17.43 6.69
C ILE A 151 3.74 -17.98 8.12
N LYS A 152 4.93 -17.85 8.74
CA LYS A 152 5.02 -18.00 10.20
C LYS A 152 4.13 -16.95 10.89
N PRO A 153 3.35 -17.32 11.93
CA PRO A 153 2.41 -16.41 12.58
C PRO A 153 2.99 -15.06 13.03
N ILE A 154 2.11 -14.07 13.09
CA ILE A 154 2.38 -12.72 13.58
C ILE A 154 1.41 -12.40 14.73
N VAL A 155 1.92 -11.72 15.75
CA VAL A 155 1.11 -11.15 16.84
C VAL A 155 0.49 -9.85 16.34
N GLU A 156 -0.82 -9.66 16.53
CA GLU A 156 -1.49 -8.41 16.14
C GLU A 156 -1.03 -7.22 17.00
N SER A 157 -1.06 -6.04 16.41
CA SER A 157 -0.63 -4.78 17.02
C SER A 157 -1.50 -3.61 16.52
N LYS A 158 -1.12 -2.35 16.80
CA LYS A 158 -1.80 -1.19 16.19
C LYS A 158 -1.57 -1.12 14.66
N ASN A 159 -0.39 -1.51 14.20
CA ASN A 159 0.11 -1.47 12.82
C ASN A 159 0.09 -2.83 12.08
N VAL A 160 -0.31 -3.93 12.73
CA VAL A 160 -0.45 -5.26 12.11
C VAL A 160 -1.79 -5.86 12.52
N LYS A 161 -2.74 -5.93 11.58
CA LYS A 161 -4.08 -6.50 11.76
C LYS A 161 -4.62 -7.10 10.46
N PRO A 162 -5.27 -8.27 10.49
CA PRO A 162 -5.94 -8.81 9.32
C PRO A 162 -7.13 -7.96 8.84
N ILE A 163 -7.41 -7.98 7.53
CA ILE A 163 -8.64 -7.45 6.93
C ILE A 163 -9.57 -8.58 6.50
N LYS A 164 -10.88 -8.38 6.66
CA LYS A 164 -11.92 -9.33 6.21
C LYS A 164 -12.24 -9.10 4.74
N LEU A 165 -12.44 -10.17 3.99
CA LEU A 165 -12.94 -10.10 2.60
C LEU A 165 -14.36 -9.51 2.58
N SER A 166 -14.69 -8.73 1.57
CA SER A 166 -16.04 -8.22 1.35
C SER A 166 -16.86 -9.25 0.58
N ASN A 167 -18.03 -9.64 1.07
CA ASN A 167 -18.96 -10.55 0.36
C ASN A 167 -20.09 -9.78 -0.35
N TYR A 168 -19.96 -8.46 -0.46
CA TYR A 168 -20.95 -7.56 -1.03
C TYR A 168 -20.47 -7.02 -2.39
N VAL A 169 -21.39 -6.91 -3.36
CA VAL A 169 -21.14 -6.26 -4.64
C VAL A 169 -21.49 -4.79 -4.49
N HIS A 170 -20.45 -3.94 -4.49
CA HIS A 170 -20.63 -2.49 -4.37
C HIS A 170 -21.12 -1.90 -5.70
N PRO A 171 -21.97 -0.86 -5.70
CA PRO A 171 -22.36 -0.18 -6.93
C PRO A 171 -21.18 0.54 -7.58
N MET A 172 -21.34 0.88 -8.86
CA MET A 172 -20.40 1.78 -9.56
C MET A 172 -20.37 3.15 -8.88
N GLU A 173 -19.29 3.92 -9.11
CA GLU A 173 -18.99 5.20 -8.44
C GLU A 173 -18.69 5.10 -6.93
N THR A 174 -18.83 3.93 -6.29
CA THR A 174 -18.38 3.71 -4.90
C THR A 174 -16.90 4.04 -4.76
N LYS A 175 -16.58 4.88 -3.76
CA LYS A 175 -15.21 5.25 -3.41
C LYS A 175 -14.61 4.19 -2.50
N CYS A 176 -13.45 3.66 -2.88
CA CYS A 176 -12.70 2.65 -2.15
C CYS A 176 -11.26 3.12 -1.90
N LYS A 177 -10.71 2.73 -0.74
CA LYS A 177 -9.32 3.01 -0.35
C LYS A 177 -8.41 2.03 -1.10
N TYR A 178 -7.46 2.54 -1.87
CA TYR A 178 -6.37 1.75 -2.45
C TYR A 178 -5.07 2.08 -1.72
N SER A 179 -4.27 1.07 -1.37
CA SER A 179 -2.97 1.29 -0.72
C SER A 179 -1.85 0.54 -1.44
N SER A 180 -0.69 1.19 -1.59
CA SER A 180 0.48 0.62 -2.27
C SER A 180 1.79 0.95 -1.56
N SER A 181 2.55 -0.08 -1.22
CA SER A 181 3.93 -0.01 -0.72
C SER A 181 4.94 0.37 -1.81
N SER A 182 5.96 1.13 -1.40
CA SER A 182 7.23 1.32 -2.10
C SER A 182 8.38 0.89 -1.20
N GLU A 183 9.63 1.10 -1.62
CA GLU A 183 10.80 0.82 -0.79
C GLU A 183 10.86 1.64 0.51
N ASN A 184 10.29 2.84 0.55
CA ASN A 184 10.47 3.81 1.65
C ASN A 184 9.16 4.36 2.25
N ALA A 185 8.02 4.19 1.57
CA ALA A 185 6.72 4.72 1.98
C ALA A 185 5.56 3.81 1.53
N VAL A 186 4.48 3.78 2.31
CA VAL A 186 3.17 3.31 1.85
C VAL A 186 2.36 4.51 1.39
N TYR A 187 1.71 4.39 0.24
CA TYR A 187 0.86 5.43 -0.33
C TYR A 187 -0.61 5.02 -0.26
N GLY A 188 -1.47 5.96 0.12
CA GLY A 188 -2.92 5.84 0.06
C GLY A 188 -3.51 6.60 -1.13
N PHE A 189 -4.59 6.07 -1.69
CA PHE A 189 -5.35 6.66 -2.80
C PHE A 189 -6.85 6.45 -2.60
N SER A 190 -7.66 7.34 -3.18
CA SER A 190 -9.13 7.22 -3.23
C SER A 190 -9.57 6.92 -4.65
N LEU A 191 -9.93 5.67 -4.94
CA LEU A 191 -10.38 5.23 -6.26
C LEU A 191 -11.89 5.06 -6.30
N LYS A 192 -12.52 5.26 -7.45
CA LYS A 192 -13.91 4.86 -7.72
C LYS A 192 -13.96 3.50 -8.39
N LEU A 193 -15.00 2.71 -8.13
CA LEU A 193 -15.38 1.58 -8.99
C LEU A 193 -15.99 2.09 -10.31
N LEU A 194 -15.52 1.55 -11.43
CA LEU A 194 -15.88 1.95 -12.79
C LEU A 194 -16.53 0.79 -13.55
N ASP A 195 -17.31 1.12 -14.59
CA ASP A 195 -17.87 0.11 -15.50
C ASP A 195 -16.75 -0.74 -16.15
N PRO A 196 -16.86 -2.08 -16.18
CA PRO A 196 -15.83 -2.97 -16.75
C PRO A 196 -15.41 -2.61 -18.19
N GLY A 197 -16.35 -2.17 -19.03
CA GLY A 197 -16.12 -1.71 -20.40
C GLY A 197 -15.26 -0.44 -20.51
N THR A 198 -14.96 0.20 -19.37
CA THR A 198 -13.93 1.24 -19.26
C THR A 198 -12.53 0.62 -19.30
N CYS A 199 -12.30 -0.45 -18.54
CA CYS A 199 -11.03 -1.18 -18.51
C CYS A 199 -10.81 -2.06 -19.75
N ASP A 200 -11.87 -2.59 -20.37
CA ASP A 200 -11.79 -3.42 -21.60
C ASP A 200 -11.22 -2.69 -22.83
N LYS A 201 -10.99 -1.37 -22.74
CA LYS A 201 -10.31 -0.56 -23.75
C LYS A 201 -8.78 -0.70 -23.68
N ILE A 202 -8.24 -1.20 -22.57
CA ILE A 202 -6.87 -1.70 -22.48
C ILE A 202 -6.83 -3.09 -23.13
N SER A 203 -5.68 -3.48 -23.69
CA SER A 203 -5.44 -4.76 -24.38
C SER A 203 -5.47 -5.99 -23.44
N LEU A 204 -6.59 -6.20 -22.74
CA LEU A 204 -6.83 -7.34 -21.87
C LEU A 204 -6.83 -8.67 -22.64
N PRO A 205 -6.39 -9.77 -22.01
CA PRO A 205 -6.79 -11.10 -22.45
C PRO A 205 -8.32 -11.18 -22.39
N LYS A 206 -8.97 -11.49 -23.53
CA LYS A 206 -10.45 -11.54 -23.67
C LYS A 206 -11.15 -12.66 -22.88
N GLN A 207 -10.46 -13.23 -21.90
CA GLN A 207 -10.84 -14.37 -21.07
C GLN A 207 -10.54 -14.13 -19.59
N MET A 208 -10.14 -12.91 -19.20
CA MET A 208 -9.95 -12.56 -17.80
C MET A 208 -11.30 -12.57 -17.07
N LEU A 209 -11.39 -13.31 -15.97
CA LEU A 209 -12.61 -13.54 -15.19
C LEU A 209 -12.41 -13.13 -13.74
N ASN A 210 -13.52 -12.75 -13.08
CA ASN A 210 -13.57 -12.30 -11.69
C ASN A 210 -12.65 -11.09 -11.43
N TYR A 211 -12.99 -9.96 -12.05
CA TYR A 211 -12.29 -8.69 -11.89
C TYR A 211 -13.25 -7.52 -11.66
N ASN A 212 -12.72 -6.44 -11.07
CA ASN A 212 -13.33 -5.13 -10.97
C ASN A 212 -12.45 -4.08 -11.68
N CYS A 213 -13.08 -3.04 -12.21
CA CYS A 213 -12.42 -1.87 -12.78
C CYS A 213 -12.46 -0.70 -11.78
N ALA A 214 -11.36 0.03 -11.59
CA ALA A 214 -11.31 1.19 -10.68
C ALA A 214 -10.27 2.26 -11.10
N GLY A 215 -10.56 3.53 -10.82
CA GLY A 215 -9.71 4.66 -11.25
C GLY A 215 -9.96 5.96 -10.47
N VAL A 216 -9.30 7.05 -10.91
CA VAL A 216 -9.48 8.41 -10.35
C VAL A 216 -10.32 9.23 -11.34
N GLY A 217 -11.61 9.34 -11.04
CA GLY A 217 -12.59 9.73 -12.06
C GLY A 217 -12.60 8.70 -13.20
N ASP A 218 -12.81 9.15 -14.44
CA ASP A 218 -12.77 8.30 -15.63
C ASP A 218 -11.33 7.86 -16.02
N VAL A 219 -10.30 8.36 -15.33
CA VAL A 219 -8.89 8.07 -15.60
C VAL A 219 -8.44 6.83 -14.84
N GLN A 220 -8.14 5.76 -15.58
CA GLN A 220 -7.60 4.53 -15.01
C GLN A 220 -6.19 4.75 -14.46
N PHE A 221 -5.90 4.15 -13.29
CA PHE A 221 -4.69 4.48 -12.54
C PHE A 221 -3.43 3.79 -13.09
N MET A 222 -2.84 4.41 -14.12
CA MET A 222 -1.67 3.93 -14.86
C MET A 222 -0.41 3.87 -13.97
N THR A 223 -0.17 2.69 -13.40
CA THR A 223 1.06 2.30 -12.71
C THR A 223 1.33 0.83 -13.05
N ASN A 224 1.76 0.57 -14.30
CA ASN A 224 1.97 -0.77 -14.89
C ASN A 224 3.20 -1.51 -14.31
N THR A 225 3.35 -1.43 -13.00
CA THR A 225 4.53 -1.85 -12.27
C THR A 225 4.14 -3.06 -11.45
N PHE A 226 4.76 -4.20 -11.74
CA PHE A 226 4.55 -5.47 -11.03
C PHE A 226 4.67 -5.34 -9.50
N LYS A 227 5.46 -4.38 -9.02
CA LYS A 227 5.54 -3.96 -7.60
C LYS A 227 4.21 -3.60 -6.94
N THR A 228 3.19 -3.28 -7.74
CA THR A 228 1.82 -2.94 -7.29
C THR A 228 0.84 -4.11 -7.40
N MET A 229 1.25 -5.27 -7.91
CA MET A 229 0.36 -6.44 -7.99
C MET A 229 0.12 -7.04 -6.60
N GLY A 230 -1.11 -7.43 -6.32
CA GLY A 230 -1.58 -7.82 -4.98
C GLY A 230 -1.91 -6.64 -4.05
N SER A 231 -1.70 -5.39 -4.46
CA SER A 231 -2.02 -4.20 -3.64
C SER A 231 -3.54 -4.13 -3.37
N PRO A 232 -3.98 -3.95 -2.12
CA PRO A 232 -5.40 -4.08 -1.76
C PRO A 232 -6.26 -2.88 -2.18
N LEU A 233 -7.48 -3.19 -2.64
CA LEU A 233 -8.59 -2.25 -2.84
C LEU A 233 -9.69 -2.57 -1.80
N VAL A 234 -10.00 -1.59 -0.95
CA VAL A 234 -10.82 -1.75 0.25
C VAL A 234 -12.05 -0.85 0.18
N CYS A 235 -13.22 -1.46 0.25
CA CYS A 235 -14.52 -0.78 0.22
C CYS A 235 -15.26 -1.14 1.54
N ASP A 236 -15.84 -0.14 2.22
CA ASP A 236 -16.51 -0.28 3.53
C ASP A 236 -15.70 -1.08 4.57
N GLU A 237 -14.41 -0.74 4.73
CA GLU A 237 -13.42 -1.41 5.60
C GLU A 237 -13.23 -2.92 5.36
N ARG A 238 -13.61 -3.43 4.17
CA ARG A 238 -13.40 -4.82 3.76
C ARG A 238 -12.62 -4.92 2.46
N LEU A 239 -11.78 -5.94 2.33
CA LEU A 239 -11.01 -6.17 1.11
C LEU A 239 -11.96 -6.60 -0.01
N TYR A 240 -12.10 -5.78 -1.03
CA TYR A 240 -13.02 -6.01 -2.15
C TYR A 240 -12.31 -6.58 -3.38
N SER A 241 -11.07 -6.15 -3.63
CA SER A 241 -10.24 -6.67 -4.73
C SER A 241 -8.75 -6.46 -4.45
N ILE A 242 -7.89 -7.06 -5.26
CA ILE A 242 -6.43 -6.87 -5.25
C ILE A 242 -5.94 -6.45 -6.65
N LYS A 243 -4.99 -5.50 -6.75
CA LYS A 243 -4.55 -4.98 -8.05
C LYS A 243 -3.84 -6.07 -8.87
N THR A 244 -4.18 -6.13 -10.16
CA THR A 244 -3.64 -7.10 -11.12
C THR A 244 -2.94 -6.37 -12.27
N SER A 245 -3.54 -5.31 -12.82
CA SER A 245 -2.90 -4.42 -13.81
C SER A 245 -3.54 -3.03 -13.77
N ASP A 246 -3.29 -2.16 -14.76
CA ASP A 246 -3.76 -0.77 -14.72
C ASP A 246 -5.29 -0.65 -14.75
N GLY A 247 -5.85 0.01 -13.74
CA GLY A 247 -7.30 0.06 -13.50
C GLY A 247 -7.96 -1.27 -13.12
N ILE A 248 -7.24 -2.40 -13.17
CA ILE A 248 -7.78 -3.75 -13.15
C ILE A 248 -7.38 -4.48 -11.86
N PHE A 249 -8.39 -5.00 -11.16
CA PHE A 249 -8.23 -5.65 -9.86
C PHE A 249 -8.94 -7.00 -9.86
N THR A 250 -8.26 -8.08 -9.48
CA THR A 250 -8.92 -9.38 -9.28
C THR A 250 -9.87 -9.28 -8.10
N ALA A 251 -11.13 -9.66 -8.35
CA ALA A 251 -12.21 -9.63 -7.40
C ALA A 251 -11.98 -10.71 -6.32
N VAL A 252 -12.18 -10.35 -5.04
CA VAL A 252 -12.11 -11.33 -3.93
C VAL A 252 -13.47 -11.55 -3.25
N ASN A 253 -14.54 -10.94 -3.77
CA ASN A 253 -15.87 -10.96 -3.16
C ASN A 253 -16.74 -12.17 -3.51
N ASN A 254 -16.20 -13.13 -4.26
CA ASN A 254 -16.86 -14.40 -4.58
C ASN A 254 -15.97 -15.64 -4.30
N ILE A 255 -14.80 -15.46 -3.68
CA ILE A 255 -13.85 -16.55 -3.37
C ILE A 255 -13.83 -16.98 -1.90
N ASP A 256 -14.65 -16.36 -1.02
CA ASP A 256 -14.74 -16.67 0.42
C ASP A 256 -14.80 -18.18 0.72
N SER A 257 -15.60 -18.93 -0.04
CA SER A 257 -15.74 -20.38 0.10
C SER A 257 -14.41 -21.13 -0.12
N TRP A 258 -13.64 -20.74 -1.15
CA TRP A 258 -12.32 -21.30 -1.38
C TRP A 258 -11.35 -20.89 -0.26
N VAL A 259 -11.32 -19.61 0.10
CA VAL A 259 -10.41 -19.08 1.13
C VAL A 259 -10.62 -19.78 2.46
N ASN A 260 -11.87 -19.88 2.93
CA ASN A 260 -12.19 -20.60 4.17
C ASN A 260 -11.76 -22.07 4.08
N SER A 261 -12.03 -22.76 2.97
CA SER A 261 -11.63 -24.17 2.78
C SER A 261 -10.11 -24.43 2.76
N VAL A 262 -9.29 -23.38 2.55
CA VAL A 262 -7.82 -23.44 2.66
C VAL A 262 -7.36 -23.14 4.08
N LEU A 263 -7.97 -22.14 4.72
CA LEU A 263 -7.67 -21.76 6.11
C LEU A 263 -8.03 -22.89 7.09
N GLU A 264 -9.23 -23.47 6.98
CA GLU A 264 -9.75 -24.53 7.85
C GLU A 264 -8.89 -25.81 7.82
N LYS A 265 -8.55 -26.31 6.62
CA LYS A 265 -7.65 -27.47 6.45
C LYS A 265 -6.27 -27.26 7.05
N SER A 266 -5.82 -26.01 7.15
CA SER A 266 -4.55 -25.66 7.81
C SER A 266 -4.63 -25.64 9.33
N ILE A 267 -5.82 -25.67 9.92
CA ILE A 267 -6.03 -25.89 11.36
C ILE A 267 -5.97 -27.40 11.65
N GLU A 268 -6.69 -28.21 10.86
CA GLU A 268 -6.72 -29.68 10.99
C GLU A 268 -5.32 -30.29 10.91
N THR A 269 -4.49 -29.84 9.97
CA THR A 269 -3.11 -30.32 9.79
C THR A 269 -2.08 -29.82 10.82
N ASN A 270 -2.49 -28.97 11.77
CA ASN A 270 -1.68 -28.59 12.95
C ASN A 270 -2.14 -29.29 14.25
N LEU A 271 -3.12 -30.20 14.17
CA LEU A 271 -3.71 -30.92 15.31
C LEU A 271 -3.51 -32.45 15.25
N GLY A 272 -2.76 -32.95 14.26
CA GLY A 272 -2.48 -34.38 14.05
C GLY A 272 -1.00 -34.72 14.05
#